data_AF-A0A3S8ZTL3-F1
#
_entry.id   AF-A0A3S8ZTL3-F1
#
_cell.length_a   1.000
_cell.length_b   1.000
_cell.length_c   1.000
_cell.angle_alpha   90.00
_cell.angle_beta   90.00
_cell.angle_gamma   90.00
#
_symmetry.space_group_name_H-M   'P 1'
#
loop_
_entity.id
_entity.type
_entity.pdbx_description
1 polymer ?
#
loop_
_entity_poly.entity_id
_entity_poly.type
_entity_poly.pdbx_seq_one_letter_code
_entity_poly.pdbx_strand_id
1 'polypeptide(L)' 'MVNAYRIGSNPVAKPANSNHNRRLAVDMTIINFENKEVKDSDGNLKKIKVFNDLVSVGRMYGVIWLGAKDKPHWSFNGR' A
#
# COMPACT_ATOMS: atom_id res chain seq x y z
N MET A 1 20.93 16.02 13.94
CA MET A 1 20.73 15.48 12.57
C MET A 1 21.90 15.91 11.71
N VAL A 2 22.51 15.01 10.95
CA VAL A 2 23.60 15.36 10.03
C VAL A 2 22.98 15.69 8.68
N ASN A 3 22.88 16.98 8.35
CA ASN A 3 22.20 17.48 7.14
C ASN A 3 22.78 16.94 5.82
N ALA A 4 24.00 16.40 5.84
CA ALA A 4 24.66 15.84 4.66
C ALA A 4 23.97 14.59 4.09
N TYR A 5 23.27 13.81 4.92
CA TYR A 5 22.72 12.51 4.51
C TYR A 5 21.20 12.51 4.29
N ARG A 6 20.52 13.64 4.50
CA ARG A 6 19.04 13.75 4.43
C ARG A 6 18.30 12.66 5.24
N ILE A 7 18.92 12.17 6.32
CA ILE A 7 18.28 11.21 7.22
C ILE A 7 17.20 11.96 8.00
N GLY A 8 15.95 11.75 7.62
CA GLY A 8 14.79 12.32 8.30
C GLY A 8 14.50 11.63 9.64
N SER A 9 13.59 12.22 10.41
CA SER A 9 13.12 11.69 11.69
C SER A 9 11.85 10.83 11.57
N ASN A 10 11.47 10.45 10.34
CA ASN A 10 10.29 9.64 10.12
C ASN A 10 10.47 8.27 10.81
N PRO A 11 9.45 7.76 11.50
CA PRO A 11 9.54 6.43 12.09
C PRO A 11 9.72 5.40 10.98
N VAL A 12 10.82 4.66 11.05
CA VAL A 12 11.12 3.56 10.13
C VAL A 12 11.28 2.27 10.92
N ALA A 13 10.94 1.14 10.29
CA ALA A 13 11.20 -0.15 10.89
C ALA A 13 12.72 -0.34 11.12
N LYS A 14 13.08 -1.04 12.21
CA LYS A 14 14.46 -1.45 12.43
C LYS A 14 14.96 -2.27 11.23
N PRO A 15 16.26 -2.21 10.89
CA PRO A 15 16.83 -3.03 9.83
C PRO A 15 16.45 -4.51 9.98
N ALA A 16 16.24 -5.20 8.84
CA ALA A 16 15.78 -6.59 8.73
C ALA A 16 14.37 -6.91 9.31
N ASN A 17 13.65 -5.94 9.89
CA ASN A 17 12.34 -6.16 10.49
C ASN A 17 11.15 -5.66 9.65
N SER A 18 11.41 -5.05 8.48
CA SER A 18 10.36 -4.63 7.53
C SER A 18 9.95 -5.75 6.58
N ASN A 19 8.69 -5.76 6.16
CA ASN A 19 8.16 -6.66 5.13
C ASN A 19 8.78 -6.46 3.74
N HIS A 20 9.34 -5.26 3.46
CA HIS A 20 10.11 -5.01 2.25
C HIS A 20 11.32 -5.94 2.12
N ASN A 21 11.94 -6.33 3.23
CA ASN A 21 13.06 -7.29 3.22
C ASN A 21 12.64 -8.70 2.78
N ARG A 22 11.35 -9.04 2.91
CA ARG A 22 10.79 -10.37 2.63
C ARG A 22 9.97 -10.41 1.36
N ARG A 23 9.91 -9.30 0.59
CA ARG A 23 9.05 -9.15 -0.60
C ARG A 23 7.56 -9.34 -0.29
N LEU A 24 7.16 -8.94 0.92
CA LEU A 24 5.78 -9.04 1.41
C LEU A 24 5.07 -7.68 1.49
N ALA A 25 5.74 -6.63 0.98
CA ALA A 25 5.23 -5.27 0.90
C ALA A 25 5.65 -4.61 -0.41
N VAL A 26 4.88 -3.60 -0.81
CA VAL A 26 5.16 -2.71 -1.93
C VAL A 26 4.74 -1.29 -1.57
N ASP A 27 5.58 -0.33 -1.89
CA ASP A 27 5.27 1.09 -1.74
C ASP A 27 4.82 1.59 -3.11
N MET A 28 3.52 1.90 -3.23
CA MET A 28 2.92 2.22 -4.53
C MET A 28 1.85 3.32 -4.40
N THR A 29 2.03 4.37 -5.20
CA THR A 29 1.03 5.42 -5.38
C THR A 29 0.22 5.12 -6.63
N ILE A 30 -1.06 4.83 -6.45
CA ILE A 30 -1.99 4.57 -7.56
C ILE A 30 -2.73 5.86 -7.90
N ILE A 31 -2.64 6.29 -9.15
CA ILE A 31 -3.30 7.50 -9.69
C ILE A 31 -4.24 7.14 -10.84
N ASN A 32 -5.14 8.05 -11.21
CA ASN A 32 -6.06 7.89 -12.35
C ASN A 32 -6.89 6.60 -12.31
N PHE A 33 -7.28 6.15 -11.13
CA PHE A 33 -8.03 4.89 -10.95
C PHE A 33 -9.54 5.06 -11.11
N GLU A 34 -10.05 6.29 -11.01
CA GLU A 34 -11.48 6.56 -11.00
C GLU A 34 -12.15 6.13 -12.32
N ASN A 35 -13.35 5.58 -12.19
CA ASN A 35 -14.19 5.01 -13.25
C ASN A 35 -13.60 3.81 -14.00
N LYS A 36 -12.43 3.28 -13.61
CA LYS A 36 -11.91 2.03 -14.15
C LYS A 36 -12.63 0.83 -13.53
N GLU A 37 -12.69 -0.25 -14.29
CA GLU A 37 -13.19 -1.54 -13.84
C GLU A 37 -12.02 -2.50 -13.62
N VAL A 38 -12.06 -3.20 -12.49
CA VAL A 38 -11.07 -4.22 -12.11
C VAL A 38 -11.81 -5.48 -11.67
N LYS A 39 -11.20 -6.65 -11.86
CA LYS A 39 -11.75 -7.90 -11.33
C LYS A 39 -11.43 -8.03 -9.85
N ASP A 40 -12.42 -8.37 -9.04
CA ASP A 40 -12.21 -8.81 -7.67
C ASP A 40 -11.79 -10.29 -7.60
N SER A 41 -11.51 -10.79 -6.38
CA SER A 41 -11.02 -12.17 -6.16
C SER A 41 -12.02 -13.24 -6.61
N ASP A 42 -13.30 -12.89 -6.70
CA ASP A 42 -14.38 -13.78 -7.11
C ASP A 42 -14.60 -13.73 -8.64
N GLY A 43 -13.82 -12.90 -9.35
CA GLY A 43 -13.89 -12.71 -10.79
C GLY A 43 -14.92 -11.68 -11.26
N ASN A 44 -15.60 -10.98 -10.34
CA ASN A 44 -16.60 -9.98 -10.69
C ASN A 44 -15.93 -8.64 -11.05
N LEU A 45 -16.52 -7.91 -12.00
CA LEU A 45 -16.07 -6.56 -12.32
C LEU A 45 -16.55 -5.57 -11.25
N LYS A 46 -15.60 -4.82 -10.68
CA LYS A 46 -15.83 -3.73 -9.73
C LYS A 46 -15.39 -2.42 -10.34
N LYS A 47 -16.32 -1.46 -10.43
CA LYS A 47 -16.01 -0.08 -10.82
C LYS A 47 -15.43 0.67 -9.63
N ILE A 48 -14.24 1.23 -9.81
CA ILE A 48 -13.55 2.02 -8.80
C ILE A 48 -13.99 3.47 -8.93
N LYS A 49 -14.66 4.02 -7.91
CA LYS A 49 -15.11 5.43 -7.89
C LYS A 49 -14.28 6.27 -6.95
N VAL A 50 -13.86 5.69 -5.83
CA VAL A 50 -13.01 6.32 -4.82
C VAL A 50 -11.86 5.40 -4.43
N PHE A 51 -10.81 5.95 -3.84
CA PHE A 51 -9.64 5.18 -3.44
C PHE A 51 -9.99 4.01 -2.50
N ASN A 52 -11.02 4.17 -1.66
CA ASN A 52 -11.45 3.11 -0.75
C ASN A 52 -11.99 1.87 -1.46
N ASP A 53 -12.44 2.00 -2.71
CA ASP A 53 -12.82 0.86 -3.55
C ASP A 53 -11.57 0.04 -3.92
N LEU A 54 -10.44 0.70 -4.26
CA LEU A 54 -9.15 0.01 -4.48
C LEU A 54 -8.68 -0.72 -3.23
N VAL A 55 -8.79 -0.07 -2.06
CA VAL A 55 -8.42 -0.69 -0.78
C VAL A 55 -9.27 -1.93 -0.52
N SER A 56 -10.56 -1.87 -0.84
CA SER A 56 -11.47 -3.00 -0.67
C SER A 56 -11.15 -4.15 -1.61
N VAL A 57 -10.89 -3.87 -2.89
CA VAL A 57 -10.43 -4.89 -3.86
C VAL A 57 -9.09 -5.48 -3.44
N GLY A 58 -8.13 -4.64 -3.03
CA GLY A 58 -6.83 -5.10 -2.55
C GLY A 58 -6.95 -6.10 -1.39
N ARG A 59 -7.82 -5.82 -0.41
CA ARG A 59 -8.08 -6.73 0.72
C ARG A 59 -8.61 -8.09 0.29
N MET A 60 -9.42 -8.16 -0.77
CA MET A 60 -9.91 -9.42 -1.33
C MET A 60 -8.77 -10.29 -1.89
N TYR A 61 -7.68 -9.65 -2.36
CA TYR A 61 -6.44 -10.31 -2.76
C TYR A 61 -5.41 -10.44 -1.63
N GLY A 62 -5.80 -10.17 -0.37
CA GLY A 62 -4.88 -10.21 0.78
C GLY A 62 -3.87 -9.07 0.82
N VAL A 63 -4.10 -7.97 0.09
CA VAL A 63 -3.23 -6.79 0.08
C VAL A 63 -3.85 -5.68 0.92
N ILE A 64 -3.17 -5.31 2.00
CA ILE A 64 -3.65 -4.35 3.00
C ILE A 64 -2.95 -3.02 2.82
N TRP A 65 -3.74 -1.94 2.80
CA TRP A 65 -3.26 -0.56 2.86
C TRP A 65 -3.45 0.01 4.25
N LEU A 66 -2.37 0.47 4.89
CA LEU A 66 -2.36 0.98 6.27
C LEU A 66 -2.91 2.41 6.43
N GLY A 67 -3.49 2.97 5.37
CA GLY A 67 -4.13 4.28 5.44
C GLY A 67 -3.14 5.44 5.38
N ALA A 68 -3.64 6.62 5.75
CA ALA A 68 -2.91 7.88 5.63
C ALA A 68 -1.60 7.97 6.43
N LYS A 69 -1.51 7.21 7.52
CA LYS A 69 -0.38 7.23 8.45
C LYS A 69 0.90 6.65 7.86
N ASP A 70 0.76 5.75 6.88
CA ASP A 70 1.88 5.01 6.28
C ASP A 70 1.81 4.99 4.75
N LYS A 71 1.24 6.03 4.12
CA LYS A 71 1.24 6.10 2.66
C LYS A 71 2.69 6.23 2.15
N PRO A 72 3.07 5.51 1.09
CA PRO A 72 2.21 4.78 0.14
C PRO A 72 2.19 3.25 0.36
N HIS A 73 2.35 2.79 1.59
CA HIS A 73 2.62 1.38 1.92
C HIS A 73 1.44 0.43 1.73
N TRP A 74 1.70 -0.70 1.07
CA TRP A 74 0.80 -1.84 0.94
C TRP A 74 1.53 -3.12 1.32
N SER A 75 0.89 -4.02 2.04
CA SER A 75 1.51 -5.30 2.43
C SER A 75 0.49 -6.38 2.75
N PHE A 76 0.96 -7.63 2.84
CA PHE A 76 0.08 -8.76 3.10
C PHE A 76 -0.58 -8.75 4.50
N ASN A 77 0.02 -8.05 5.47
CA ASN A 77 -0.44 -8.04 6.87
C ASN A 77 -0.59 -6.63 7.45
N GLY A 78 -0.46 -5.58 6.65
CA GLY A 78 -0.56 -4.19 7.12
C GLY A 78 0.60 -3.81 8.05
N ARG A 79 1.83 -4.21 7.69
CA ARG A 79 3.10 -3.82 8.32
C ARG A 79 4.23 -3.77 7.30
#